data_AF-A0A4Q3EHK4-F1
#
_entry.id   AF-A0A4Q3EHK4-F1
#
_cell.length_a   1.000
_cell.length_b   1.000
_cell.length_c   1.000
_cell.angle_alpha   90.00
_cell.angle_beta   90.00
_cell.angle_gamma   90.00
#
_symmetry.space_group_name_H-M   'P 1'
#
loop_
_entity.id
_entity.type
_entity.pdbx_description
1 polymer ?
#
loop_
_entity_poly.entity_id
_entity_poly.type
_entity_poly.pdbx_seq_one_letter_code
_entity_poly.pdbx_strand_id
1 'polypeptide(L)'
;SVIIPYKAVTEQLGEFFVYVIGDSSKVTQRKLVLGKSLGETIIVREGLKPGEKIVVQGVQNMKEGAVVTTDTTKVSEAQTKK
;
A
#
# COMPACT_ATOMS: atom_id res chain seq x y z
N SER A 1 11.74 -3.82 6.62
CA SER A 1 10.29 -4.06 6.73
C SER A 1 9.57 -2.74 6.84
N VAL A 2 8.33 -2.68 6.39
CA VAL A 2 7.46 -1.49 6.52
C VAL A 2 6.14 -1.93 7.15
N ILE A 3 5.46 -1.00 7.83
CA ILE A 3 4.14 -1.25 8.41
C ILE A 3 3.13 -0.51 7.56
N ILE A 4 2.10 -1.22 7.12
CA ILE A 4 1.03 -0.65 6.30
C ILE A 4 -0.35 -1.00 6.88
N PRO A 5 -1.40 -0.23 6.58
CA PRO A 5 -2.77 -0.62 6.92
C PRO A 5 -3.13 -1.94 6.25
N TYR A 6 -3.75 -2.87 6.99
CA TYR A 6 -4.14 -4.18 6.44
C TYR A 6 -5.14 -4.02 5.28
N LYS A 7 -6.00 -3.00 5.32
CA LYS A 7 -6.94 -2.66 4.24
C LYS A 7 -6.31 -2.33 2.88
N ALA A 8 -5.01 -2.04 2.84
CA ALA A 8 -4.27 -1.82 1.59
C ALA A 8 -3.81 -3.12 0.92
N VAL A 9 -3.88 -4.24 1.65
CA VAL A 9 -3.47 -5.56 1.18
C VAL A 9 -4.65 -6.24 0.49
N THR A 10 -4.40 -6.80 -0.68
CA THR A 10 -5.33 -7.69 -1.37
C THR A 10 -4.81 -9.12 -1.33
N GLU A 11 -5.71 -10.08 -1.17
CA GLU A 11 -5.38 -11.50 -1.22
C GLU A 11 -5.95 -12.10 -2.51
N GLN A 12 -5.12 -12.79 -3.27
CA GLN A 12 -5.52 -13.50 -4.48
C GLN A 12 -4.84 -14.86 -4.52
N LEU A 13 -5.65 -15.92 -4.59
CA LEU A 13 -5.17 -17.30 -4.66
C LEU A 13 -4.19 -17.67 -3.53
N GLY A 14 -4.40 -17.13 -2.32
CA GLY A 14 -3.55 -17.37 -1.15
C GLY A 14 -2.24 -16.55 -1.14
N GLU A 15 -2.05 -15.66 -2.10
CA GLU A 15 -0.93 -14.71 -2.14
C GLU A 15 -1.40 -13.30 -1.81
N PHE A 16 -0.51 -12.51 -1.20
CA PHE A 16 -0.80 -11.15 -0.79
C PHE A 16 -0.17 -10.14 -1.74
N PHE A 17 -0.90 -9.08 -2.04
CA PHE A 17 -0.49 -8.03 -2.95
C PHE A 17 -0.83 -6.65 -2.39
N VAL A 18 -0.15 -5.64 -2.94
CA VAL A 18 -0.48 -4.22 -2.74
C VAL A 18 -0.38 -3.50 -4.08
N TYR A 19 -1.13 -2.41 -4.20
CA TYR A 19 -1.02 -1.51 -5.34
C TYR A 19 -0.14 -0.33 -4.99
N VAL A 20 0.99 -0.21 -5.68
CA VAL A 20 1.96 0.88 -5.54
C VAL A 20 1.72 1.90 -6.64
N ILE A 21 1.69 3.18 -6.29
CA ILE A 21 1.48 4.28 -7.21
C ILE A 21 2.84 4.70 -7.79
N GLY A 22 2.99 4.57 -9.10
CA GLY A 22 4.17 5.05 -9.84
C GLY A 22 4.02 6.51 -10.28
N ASP A 23 5.07 7.04 -10.90
CA ASP A 23 5.19 8.46 -11.29
C ASP A 23 4.12 8.91 -12.30
N SER A 24 3.60 7.98 -13.11
CA SER A 24 2.57 8.27 -14.12
C SER A 24 1.13 8.24 -13.58
N SER A 25 0.93 8.34 -12.26
CA SER A 25 -0.37 8.15 -11.59
C SER A 25 -1.02 6.78 -11.88
N LYS A 26 -0.21 5.80 -12.29
CA LYS A 26 -0.63 4.43 -12.54
C LYS A 26 -0.27 3.55 -11.36
N VAL A 27 -1.13 2.60 -11.06
CA VAL A 27 -0.82 1.59 -10.05
C VAL A 27 -0.17 0.37 -10.66
N THR A 28 0.82 -0.16 -9.95
CA THR A 28 1.42 -1.46 -10.23
C THR A 28 1.11 -2.38 -9.08
N GLN A 29 0.62 -3.58 -9.41
CA GLN A 29 0.41 -4.61 -8.41
C GLN A 29 1.75 -5.23 -8.04
N ARG A 30 2.00 -5.37 -6.74
CA ARG A 30 3.24 -5.96 -6.23
C ARG A 30 2.93 -7.00 -5.18
N LYS A 31 3.51 -8.19 -5.36
CA LYS A 31 3.42 -9.29 -4.39
C LYS A 31 4.15 -8.89 -3.11
N LEU A 32 3.55 -9.22 -1.98
CA LEU A 32 4.07 -8.96 -0.65
C LEU A 32 4.37 -10.25 0.09
N VAL A 33 5.44 -10.20 0.89
CA VAL A 33 5.68 -11.18 1.95
C VAL A 33 5.30 -10.53 3.26
N LEU A 34 4.19 -10.98 3.83
CA LEU A 34 3.67 -10.45 5.09
C LEU A 34 4.36 -11.11 6.28
N GLY A 35 4.42 -10.36 7.38
CA GLY A 35 4.87 -10.79 8.68
C GLY A 35 3.71 -10.79 9.69
N LYS A 36 4.03 -10.36 10.91
CA LYS A 36 3.04 -10.30 11.99
C LYS A 36 2.02 -9.19 11.74
N SER A 37 0.75 -9.47 11.97
CA SER A 37 -0.31 -8.46 12.04
C SER A 37 -0.27 -7.73 13.40
N LEU A 38 -0.56 -6.44 13.36
CA LEU A 38 -0.54 -5.52 14.50
C LEU A 38 -1.86 -4.74 14.48
N GLY A 39 -2.94 -5.40 14.92
CA GLY A 39 -4.29 -4.84 14.92
C GLY A 39 -4.75 -4.52 13.49
N GLU A 40 -4.96 -3.24 13.20
CA GLU A 40 -5.41 -2.74 11.88
C GLU A 40 -4.27 -2.58 10.86
N THR A 41 -3.03 -2.87 11.27
CA THR A 41 -1.84 -2.76 10.45
C THR A 41 -1.12 -4.10 10.31
N ILE A 42 -0.25 -4.23 9.32
CA ILE A 42 0.54 -5.44 9.10
C ILE A 42 1.97 -5.10 8.71
N ILE A 43 2.89 -5.92 9.19
CA ILE A 43 4.30 -5.83 8.83
C ILE A 43 4.49 -6.47 7.45
N VAL A 44 5.08 -5.72 6.53
CA VAL A 44 5.58 -6.22 5.25
C VAL A 44 7.07 -6.50 5.41
N ARG A 45 7.45 -7.77 5.24
CA ARG A 45 8.84 -8.22 5.24
C ARG A 45 9.52 -7.87 3.92
N GLU A 46 8.87 -8.19 2.80
CA GLU A 46 9.39 -8.00 1.46
C GLU A 46 8.31 -7.55 0.47
N GLY A 47 8.72 -6.98 -0.65
CA GLY A 47 7.82 -6.53 -1.72
C GLY A 47 7.37 -5.06 -1.61
N LEU A 48 7.81 -4.32 -0.59
CA LEU A 48 7.52 -2.88 -0.48
C LEU A 48 8.70 -2.14 0.15
N LYS A 49 9.04 -0.97 -0.43
CA LYS A 49 10.12 -0.11 0.08
C LYS A 49 9.56 1.05 0.90
N PRO A 50 10.31 1.53 1.92
CA PRO A 50 9.96 2.76 2.63
C PRO A 50 9.84 3.94 1.66
N GLY A 51 8.82 4.78 1.84
CA GLY A 51 8.58 5.97 1.02
C GLY A 51 7.76 5.73 -0.26
N GLU A 52 7.45 4.47 -0.61
CA GLU A 52 6.54 4.19 -1.72
C GLU A 52 5.09 4.55 -1.35
N LYS A 53 4.37 5.16 -2.29
CA LYS A 53 2.95 5.48 -2.13
C LYS A 53 2.12 4.25 -2.47
N ILE A 54 1.22 3.86 -1.59
CA ILE A 54 0.32 2.72 -1.78
C ILE A 54 -1.14 3.16 -1.80
N VAL A 55 -1.98 2.37 -2.43
CA VAL A 55 -3.42 2.58 -2.39
C VAL A 55 -4.03 1.90 -1.19
N VAL A 56 -4.82 2.64 -0.43
CA VAL A 56 -5.40 2.21 0.85
C VAL A 56 -6.91 2.01 0.78
N GLN A 57 -7.57 2.56 -0.23
CA GLN A 57 -9.02 2.47 -0.44
C GLN A 57 -9.32 2.15 -1.91
N GLY A 58 -10.41 1.43 -2.17
CA GLY A 58 -10.82 1.07 -3.53
C GLY A 58 -10.04 -0.09 -4.16
N VAL A 59 -9.17 -0.76 -3.39
CA VAL A 59 -8.33 -1.88 -3.88
C VAL A 59 -9.13 -3.05 -4.47
N GLN A 60 -10.37 -3.26 -4.00
CA GLN A 60 -11.24 -4.36 -4.44
C GLN A 60 -11.67 -4.29 -5.91
N ASN A 61 -11.74 -3.09 -6.50
CA ASN A 61 -12.12 -2.88 -7.90
C ASN A 61 -10.92 -2.50 -8.77
N MET A 62 -9.73 -2.46 -8.19
CA MET A 62 -8.54 -1.96 -8.85
C MET A 62 -7.87 -3.05 -9.67
N LYS A 63 -7.34 -2.67 -10.82
CA LYS A 63 -6.60 -3.56 -11.72
C LYS A 63 -5.21 -3.02 -11.93
N GLU A 64 -4.29 -3.88 -12.32
CA GLU A 64 -2.96 -3.45 -12.74
C GLU A 64 -3.05 -2.39 -13.86
N GLY A 65 -2.26 -1.34 -13.75
CA GLY A 65 -2.23 -0.24 -14.72
C GLY A 65 -3.41 0.73 -14.61
N ALA A 66 -4.29 0.57 -13.62
CA ALA A 66 -5.36 1.54 -13.36
C ALA A 66 -4.76 2.92 -13.05
N VAL A 67 -5.39 3.95 -13.61
CA VAL A 67 -5.06 5.35 -13.30
C VAL A 67 -5.79 5.71 -12.03
N VAL A 68 -5.05 6.18 -11.02
CA VAL A 68 -5.63 6.65 -9.77
C VAL A 68 -5.51 8.16 -9.68
N THR A 69 -6.61 8.81 -9.32
CA THR A 69 -6.58 10.18 -8.84
C THR A 69 -6.16 10.15 -7.39
N THR A 70 -4.95 10.62 -7.11
CA THR A 70 -4.47 10.77 -5.73
C THR A 70 -5.04 12.07 -5.18
N ASP A 71 -6.02 11.96 -4.28
CA ASP A 71 -6.30 13.04 -3.33
C ASP A 71 -5.08 13.16 -2.41
N THR A 72 -4.04 13.86 -2.86
CA THR A 72 -2.79 14.05 -2.09
C THR A 72 -2.99 15.05 -0.95
N THR A 73 -4.24 15.33 -0.56
CA THR A 73 -4.57 16.20 0.56
C THR A 73 -4.49 15.38 1.85
N LYS A 74 -3.33 15.49 2.51
CA LYS A 74 -3.01 15.07 3.90
C LYS A 74 -2.60 13.60 4.12
N VAL A 75 -1.35 13.31 3.75
CA VAL A 75 -0.45 12.53 4.63
C VAL A 75 0.89 13.27 4.76
N SER A 76 0.81 14.56 5.07
CA SER A 76 1.89 15.33 5.68
C SER A 76 1.31 15.87 6.99
N GLU A 77 2.12 15.86 8.05
CA GLU A 77 1.78 16.24 9.44
C GLU A 77 1.31 15.11 10.37
N ALA A 78 2.18 14.11 10.58
CA ALA A 78 2.37 13.59 11.93
C ALA A 78 3.84 13.19 12.11
N GLN A 79 4.51 13.84 13.06
CA GLN A 79 5.86 13.62 13.57
C GLN A 79 7.02 14.42 12.94
N THR A 80 7.02 15.74 13.16
CA THR A 80 8.23 16.42 13.66
C THR A 80 7.80 17.54 14.62
N LYS A 81 7.79 17.26 15.93
CA LYS A 81 7.93 18.30 16.94
C LYS A 81 8.86 17.80 18.03
N LYS A 82 10.09 18.28 18.00
CA LYS A 82 10.79 18.71 19.21
C LYS A 82 11.65 19.91 18.88
#